data_AF-A0A957YV03-F1
#
_entry.id   AF-A0A957YV03-F1
#
_cell.length_a   1.000
_cell.length_b   1.000
_cell.length_c   1.000
_cell.angle_alpha   90.00
_cell.angle_beta   90.00
_cell.angle_gamma   90.00
#
_symmetry.space_group_name_H-M   'P 1'
#
loop_
_entity.id
_entity.type
_entity.pdbx_description
1 polymer ?
#
loop_
_entity_poly.entity_id
_entity_poly.type
_entity_poly.pdbx_seq_one_letter_code
_entity_poly.pdbx_strand_id
1 'polypeptide(L)' 'MSKSSPVIWISCFLLLLSALLPAHVATAAAPGAREWLIMLYQNADDPVLEGDIFTDLNEAEWVGSSDAVTIVAQLDRY' A
#
# COMPACT_ATOMS: atom_id res chain seq x y z
N MET A 1 28.53 30.73 -42.14
CA MET A 1 27.19 30.11 -42.26
C MET A 1 27.27 28.70 -41.70
N SER A 2 26.87 28.52 -40.44
CA SER A 2 26.91 27.23 -39.75
C SER A 2 25.65 26.43 -40.10
N LYS A 3 25.80 25.27 -40.75
CA LYS A 3 24.70 24.35 -41.04
C LYS A 3 24.29 23.66 -39.74
N SER A 4 23.16 24.06 -39.16
CA SER A 4 22.56 23.37 -38.02
C SER A 4 22.24 21.93 -38.41
N SER A 5 22.79 20.99 -37.66
CA SER A 5 22.70 19.56 -37.95
C SER A 5 21.30 19.03 -37.57
N PRO A 6 20.68 18.15 -38.39
CA PRO A 6 19.30 17.66 -38.19
C PRO A 6 19.11 16.89 -36.87
N VAL A 7 20.21 16.41 -36.28
CA VAL A 7 20.25 15.73 -34.98
C VAL A 7 19.69 16.61 -33.86
N ILE A 8 19.96 17.92 -33.87
CA ILE A 8 19.50 18.86 -32.83
C ILE A 8 17.97 19.03 -32.87
N TRP A 9 17.39 19.02 -34.08
CA TRP A 9 15.96 19.14 -34.29
C TRP A 9 15.21 17.88 -33.85
N ILE A 10 15.77 16.71 -34.13
CA ILE A 10 15.19 15.41 -33.75
C ILE A 10 15.24 15.23 -32.22
N SER A 11 16.35 15.60 -31.57
CA SER A 11 16.46 15.55 -30.11
C SER A 11 15.52 16.52 -29.40
N CYS A 12 15.32 17.72 -29.92
CA CYS A 12 14.39 18.70 -29.32
C CYS A 12 12.92 18.24 -29.45
N PHE A 13 12.57 17.61 -30.57
CA PHE A 13 11.24 17.05 -30.80
C PHE A 13 10.94 15.83 -29.90
N LEU A 14 11.93 14.96 -29.67
CA LEU A 14 11.81 13.83 -28.74
C LEU A 14 11.68 14.28 -27.27
N LEU A 15 12.39 15.33 -26.86
CA LEU A 15 12.28 15.92 -25.52
C LEU A 15 10.92 16.58 -25.25
N LEU A 16 10.33 17.23 -26.27
CA LEU A 16 8.98 17.78 -26.19
C LEU A 16 7.90 16.68 -26.15
N LEU A 17 8.12 15.54 -26.82
CA LEU A 17 7.18 14.42 -26.82
C LEU A 17 7.11 13.71 -25.46
N SER A 18 8.21 13.65 -24.70
CA SER A 18 8.23 13.10 -23.34
C SER A 18 7.51 13.97 -22.30
N ALA A 19 7.33 15.27 -22.56
CA ALA A 19 6.61 16.19 -21.67
C ALA A 19 5.07 16.11 -21.83
N LEU A 20 4.59 15.38 -22.85
CA LEU A 20 3.17 15.15 -23.13
C LEU A 20 2.69 13.80 -22.60
N LEU A 21 3.58 12.99 -22.01
CA LEU A 21 3.17 11.78 -21.32
C LEU A 21 2.38 12.18 -20.08
N PRO A 22 1.15 11.66 -19.88
CA PRO A 22 0.44 11.88 -18.64
C PRO A 22 1.33 11.41 -17.49
N ALA A 23 1.53 12.28 -16.50
CA ALA A 23 2.11 11.90 -15.23
C ALA A 23 1.40 10.65 -14.73
N HIS A 24 2.18 9.69 -14.20
CA HIS A 24 1.74 8.45 -13.59
C HIS A 24 0.27 8.53 -13.16
N VAL A 25 -0.61 7.84 -13.89
CA VAL A 25 -1.98 7.65 -13.43
C VAL A 25 -1.84 6.90 -12.13
N ALA A 26 -1.96 7.59 -10.98
CA ALA A 26 -2.17 6.91 -9.73
C ALA A 26 -3.44 6.09 -9.97
N THR A 27 -3.29 4.77 -10.11
CA THR A 27 -4.44 3.88 -10.21
C THR A 27 -5.23 4.13 -8.95
N ALA A 28 -6.35 4.85 -9.07
CA ALA A 28 -7.33 4.89 -8.00
C ALA A 28 -7.61 3.43 -7.67
N ALA A 29 -7.29 3.03 -6.44
CA ALA A 29 -7.47 1.67 -5.97
C ALA A 29 -8.88 1.23 -6.40
N ALA A 30 -8.98 0.10 -7.09
CA ALA A 30 -10.28 -0.40 -7.55
C ALA A 30 -11.24 -0.44 -6.36
N PRO A 31 -12.55 -0.21 -6.54
CA PRO A 31 -13.50 -0.34 -5.44
C PRO A 31 -13.34 -1.70 -4.75
N GLY A 32 -12.91 -1.71 -3.49
CA GLY A 32 -12.59 -2.93 -2.72
C GLY A 32 -11.11 -3.40 -2.74
N ALA A 33 -10.20 -2.67 -3.38
CA ALA A 33 -8.77 -2.89 -3.27
C ALA A 33 -8.28 -2.38 -1.91
N ARG A 34 -8.21 -3.30 -0.94
CA ARG A 34 -7.61 -3.07 0.37
C ARG A 34 -6.16 -2.66 0.18
N GLU A 35 -5.77 -1.58 0.85
CA GLU A 35 -4.41 -1.08 0.82
C GLU A 35 -3.50 -1.91 1.74
N TRP A 36 -4.04 -2.36 2.88
CA TRP A 36 -3.28 -3.09 3.90
C TRP A 36 -3.99 -4.35 4.39
N LEU A 37 -3.22 -5.43 4.55
CA LEU A 37 -3.58 -6.60 5.32
C LEU A 37 -2.72 -6.63 6.58
N ILE A 38 -3.37 -6.65 7.75
CA ILE A 38 -2.73 -6.77 9.05
C ILE A 38 -3.07 -8.14 9.62
N MET A 39 -2.05 -8.90 10.04
CA MET A 39 -2.24 -10.16 10.74
C MET A 39 -1.75 -10.05 12.18
N LEU A 40 -2.67 -10.19 13.13
CA LEU A 40 -2.37 -10.29 14.56
C LEU A 40 -2.11 -11.76 14.86
N TYR A 41 -0.83 -12.10 15.10
CA TYR A 41 -0.40 -13.43 15.48
C TYR A 41 -0.11 -13.43 16.98
N GLN A 42 -0.98 -14.07 17.75
CA GLN A 42 -0.94 -14.05 19.22
C GLN A 42 -0.62 -15.46 19.73
N ASN A 43 0.57 -15.61 20.33
CA ASN A 43 1.10 -16.87 20.84
C ASN A 43 1.71 -16.64 22.23
N ALA A 44 0.89 -16.82 23.25
CA ALA A 44 1.31 -16.82 24.64
C ALA A 44 1.10 -18.21 25.23
N ASP A 45 1.99 -18.61 26.14
CA ASP A 45 1.95 -19.88 26.86
C ASP A 45 1.91 -19.63 28.39
N ASP A 46 1.34 -18.50 28.80
CA ASP A 46 1.19 -18.13 30.21
C ASP A 46 -0.10 -17.33 30.45
N PRO A 47 -0.69 -17.45 31.65
CA PRO A 47 -2.02 -16.92 31.91
C PRO A 47 -2.09 -15.39 32.00
N VAL A 48 -0.95 -14.70 32.20
CA VAL A 48 -0.95 -13.24 32.28
C VAL A 48 -1.02 -12.66 30.87
N LEU A 49 -0.12 -13.09 29.99
CA LEU A 49 -0.08 -12.60 28.61
C LEU A 49 -1.31 -13.03 27.80
N GLU A 50 -1.87 -14.21 28.07
CA GLU A 50 -3.15 -14.62 27.46
C GLU A 50 -4.30 -13.67 27.82
N GLY A 51 -4.36 -13.21 29.08
CA GLY A 51 -5.35 -12.21 29.51
C GLY A 51 -5.21 -10.89 28.76
N ASP A 52 -3.97 -10.44 28.57
CA ASP A 52 -3.66 -9.21 27.83
C ASP A 52 -4.03 -9.36 26.35
N ILE A 53 -3.75 -10.52 25.73
CA ILE A 53 -4.13 -10.84 24.34
C ILE A 53 -5.64 -10.69 24.11
N PHE A 54 -6.49 -11.10 25.05
CA PHE A 54 -7.94 -10.91 24.91
C PHE A 54 -8.33 -9.43 24.95
N THR A 55 -7.63 -8.63 25.75
CA THR A 55 -7.85 -7.17 25.79
C THR A 55 -7.46 -6.56 24.46
N ASP A 56 -6.25 -6.85 23.96
CA ASP A 56 -5.76 -6.35 22.67
C ASP A 56 -6.64 -6.79 21.50
N LEU A 57 -7.17 -8.03 21.53
CA LEU A 57 -8.08 -8.54 20.52
C LEU A 57 -9.43 -7.79 20.53
N ASN A 58 -9.99 -7.51 21.71
CA ASN A 58 -11.23 -6.74 21.82
C ASN A 58 -11.04 -5.31 21.31
N GLU A 59 -9.86 -4.71 21.54
CA GLU A 59 -9.53 -3.39 20.99
C GLU A 59 -9.44 -3.43 19.46
N ALA A 60 -8.80 -4.46 18.90
CA ALA A 60 -8.73 -4.66 17.45
C ALA A 60 -10.11 -4.94 16.83
N GLU A 61 -10.96 -5.71 17.50
CA GLU A 61 -12.35 -5.94 17.08
C GLU A 61 -13.17 -4.64 17.13
N TRP A 62 -13.00 -3.84 18.18
CA TRP A 62 -13.71 -2.58 18.35
C TRP A 62 -13.36 -1.58 17.24
N VAL A 63 -12.08 -1.50 16.85
CA VAL A 63 -11.65 -0.70 15.69
C VAL A 63 -12.16 -1.31 14.37
N GLY A 64 -12.04 -2.63 14.23
CA GLY A 64 -12.54 -3.38 13.09
C GLY A 64 -11.78 -3.19 11.78
N SER A 65 -12.19 -3.93 10.74
CA SER A 65 -11.70 -3.72 9.38
C SER A 65 -12.40 -2.54 8.69
N SER A 66 -11.76 -1.98 7.66
CA SER A 66 -12.30 -0.92 6.81
C SER A 66 -12.11 -1.25 5.33
N ASP A 67 -12.56 -0.37 4.44
CA ASP A 67 -12.36 -0.53 2.99
C ASP A 67 -10.86 -0.53 2.61
N ALA A 68 -10.03 0.18 3.38
CA ALA A 68 -8.59 0.28 3.15
C ALA A 68 -7.77 -0.77 3.90
N VAL A 69 -8.28 -1.30 5.02
CA VAL A 69 -7.52 -2.19 5.91
C VAL A 69 -8.32 -3.43 6.24
N THR A 70 -7.72 -4.61 6.09
CA THR A 70 -8.26 -5.86 6.61
C THR A 70 -7.41 -6.38 7.74
N ILE A 71 -8.06 -6.69 8.85
CA ILE A 71 -7.45 -7.26 10.04
C ILE A 71 -7.87 -8.71 10.14
N VAL A 72 -6.89 -9.60 10.28
CA VAL A 72 -7.09 -11.02 10.58
C VAL A 72 -6.36 -11.32 11.88
N ALA A 73 -7.01 -12.03 12.80
CA ALA A 73 -6.39 -12.49 14.04
C ALA A 73 -6.29 -14.00 14.05
N GLN A 74 -5.12 -14.51 14.41
CA GLN A 74 -4.93 -15.90 14.79
C GLN A 74 -4.56 -15.94 16.28
N LEU A 75 -5.30 -16.75 17.02
CA LEU A 75 -5.08 -17.01 18.44
C LEU A 75 -4.67 -18.47 18.61
N ASP A 76 -3.57 -18.68 19.33
CA ASP A 76 -3.25 -19.97 19.91
C ASP A 76 -3.83 -20.05 21.33
N ARG A 77 -4.35 -21.22 21.72
CA ARG A 77 -4.92 -21.43 23.06
C ARG A 77 -4.19 -22.59 23.73
N TYR A 78 -3.62 -22.32 24.90
CA TYR A 78 -3.00 -23.30 25.78
C TYR A 78 -3.99 -23.85 26.82
#